data_AF-A0A954YSW0-F1
#
_entry.id   AF-A0A954YSW0-F1
#
_cell.length_a   1.000
_cell.length_b   1.000
_cell.length_c   1.000
_cell.angle_alpha   90.00
_cell.angle_beta   90.00
_cell.angle_gamma   90.00
#
_symmetry.space_group_name_H-M   'P 1'
#
loop_
_entity.id
_entity.type
_entity.pdbx_description
1 polymer ?
#
loop_
_entity_poly.entity_id
_entity_poly.type
_entity_poly.pdbx_seq_one_letter_code
_entity_poly.pdbx_strand_id
1 'polypeptide(L)' 'MLIVLLGAPGSGKGTQCNLLVQQLKLPHLSTGELFRFHISQSTPLGKRAQ' A
#
# COMPACT_ATOMS: atom_id res chain seq x y z
N MET A 1 1.09 14.56 -8.82
CA MET A 1 1.67 14.74 -7.47
C MET A 1 1.89 13.36 -6.86
N LEU A 2 3.06 13.11 -6.26
CA LEU A 2 3.40 11.84 -5.61
C LEU A 2 3.68 12.09 -4.13
N ILE A 3 2.99 11.38 -3.25
CA ILE A 3 3.17 11.48 -1.80
C ILE A 3 3.59 10.10 -1.28
N VAL A 4 4.68 10.07 -0.51
CA VAL A 4 5.17 8.85 0.14
C VAL A 4 5.01 9.00 1.65
N LEU A 5 4.25 8.11 2.28
CA LEU A 5 4.06 8.09 3.73
C LEU A 5 5.02 7.09 4.37
N LEU A 6 5.95 7.59 5.18
CA LEU A 6 6.95 6.81 5.90
C LEU A 6 6.65 6.80 7.41
N GLY A 7 7.02 5.72 8.10
CA GLY A 7 6.78 5.55 9.53
C GLY A 7 6.75 4.10 9.96
N ALA A 8 6.95 3.85 11.26
CA ALA A 8 6.99 2.50 11.84
C ALA A 8 5.67 1.71 11.67
N PRO A 9 5.67 0.38 11.76
CA PRO A 9 4.44 -0.41 11.87
C PRO A 9 3.55 0.13 12.99
N GLY A 10 2.23 0.26 12.75
CA GLY A 10 1.29 0.84 13.72
C GLY A 10 1.28 2.37 13.81
N SER A 11 2.15 3.11 13.10
CA SER A 11 2.23 4.58 13.19
C SER A 11 1.06 5.35 12.55
N GLY A 12 -0.03 4.68 12.13
CA GLY A 12 -1.21 5.33 11.56
C GLY A 12 -1.12 5.76 10.08
N LYS A 13 -0.09 5.34 9.34
CA LYS A 13 0.07 5.70 7.90
C LYS A 13 -1.18 5.41 7.06
N GLY A 14 -1.79 4.23 7.23
CA GLY A 14 -2.99 3.85 6.48
C GLY A 14 -4.17 4.79 6.76
N THR A 15 -4.38 5.12 8.04
CA THR A 15 -5.41 6.09 8.45
C THR A 15 -5.19 7.46 7.80
N GLN A 16 -3.97 7.97 7.82
CA GLN A 16 -3.64 9.26 7.20
C GLN A 16 -3.75 9.22 5.67
N CYS A 17 -3.36 8.10 5.04
CA CYS A 17 -3.48 7.94 3.60
C CYS A 17 -4.94 8.00 3.14
N ASN A 18 -5.84 7.33 3.86
CA ASN A 18 -7.28 7.33 3.54
C ASN A 18 -7.87 8.75 3.58
N LEU A 19 -7.47 9.56 4.56
CA LEU A 19 -7.89 10.96 4.66
C LEU A 19 -7.36 11.80 3.47
N LEU A 20 -6.07 11.66 3.14
CA LEU A 20 -5.45 12.36 2.01
C LEU A 20 -6.10 11.99 0.67
N VAL A 21 -6.38 10.71 0.45
CA VAL A 21 -7.04 10.19 -0.76
C VAL A 21 -8.41 10.82 -0.94
N GLN A 22 -9.20 10.92 0.14
CA GLN A 22 -10.53 11.56 0.11
C GLN A 22 -10.44 13.07 -0.19
N GLN A 23 -9.51 13.78 0.45
CA GLN A 23 -9.37 15.22 0.30
C GLN A 23 -8.78 15.63 -1.06
N LEU A 24 -7.75 14.91 -1.49
CA LEU A 24 -6.96 15.26 -2.69
C LEU A 24 -7.42 14.50 -3.94
N LYS A 25 -8.37 13.56 -3.79
CA LYS A 25 -8.87 12.69 -4.87
C LYS A 25 -7.75 11.95 -5.60
N LEU A 26 -6.75 11.48 -4.84
CA LEU A 26 -5.60 10.74 -5.36
C LEU A 26 -5.80 9.24 -5.21
N PRO A 27 -5.25 8.41 -6.11
CA PRO A 27 -5.25 6.96 -5.93
C PRO A 27 -4.40 6.54 -4.72
N HIS A 28 -4.86 5.53 -3.99
CA HIS A 28 -4.10 4.89 -2.92
C HIS A 28 -3.26 3.73 -3.48
N LEU A 29 -1.97 3.68 -3.10
CA LEU A 29 -1.09 2.56 -3.43
C LEU A 29 -0.42 2.02 -2.16
N SER A 30 -0.65 0.74 -1.85
CA SER A 30 -0.07 0.05 -0.71
C SER A 30 0.76 -1.14 -1.19
N THR A 31 2.08 -1.07 -1.04
CA THR A 31 3.00 -2.16 -1.41
C THR A 31 2.68 -3.44 -0.66
N GLY A 32 2.33 -3.35 0.61
CA GLY A 32 1.94 -4.51 1.43
C GLY A 32 0.69 -5.21 0.91
N GLU A 33 -0.32 -4.47 0.42
CA GLU A 33 -1.51 -5.07 -0.19
C GLU A 33 -1.20 -5.70 -1.55
N LEU A 34 -0.41 -5.03 -2.38
CA LEU A 34 0.05 -5.55 -3.66
C LEU A 34 0.81 -6.87 -3.49
N PHE A 35 1.77 -6.93 -2.57
CA PHE A 35 2.49 -8.17 -2.29
C PHE A 35 1.56 -9.27 -1.81
N ARG A 36 0.67 -8.99 -0.84
CA ARG A 36 -0.31 -9.97 -0.34
C ARG A 36 -1.23 -10.49 -1.45
N PHE A 37 -1.68 -9.62 -2.35
CA PHE A 37 -2.46 -10.01 -3.53
C PHE A 37 -1.67 -10.94 -4.46
N HIS A 38 -0.44 -10.56 -4.81
CA HIS A 38 0.38 -11.37 -5.71
C HIS A 38 0.77 -12.73 -5.13
N ILE A 39 1.02 -12.80 -3.82
CA ILE A 39 1.30 -14.03 -3.06
C ILE A 39 0.05 -14.92 -3.05
N SER A 40 -1.13 -14.39 -2.70
CA SER A 40 -2.37 -15.18 -2.65
C SER A 40 -2.78 -15.74 -4.00
N GLN A 41 -2.47 -15.02 -5.08
CA GLN A 41 -2.73 -15.44 -6.46
C GLN A 41 -1.61 -16.32 -7.06
N SER A 42 -0.57 -16.66 -6.29
CA SER A 42 0.56 -17.51 -6.76
C SER A 42 1.20 -17.02 -8.08
N THR A 43 1.16 -15.70 -8.32
CA THR A 43 1.73 -15.09 -9.52
C THR A 43 3.26 -15.26 -9.55
N PRO A 44 3.93 -15.14 -10.71
CA PRO A 44 5.40 -15.19 -10.76
C PRO A 44 6.07 -14.19 -9.81
N LEU A 45 5.48 -13.00 -9.64
CA LEU A 45 5.95 -12.00 -8.68
C LEU A 45 5.73 -12.46 -7.24
N GLY A 46 4.54 -12.97 -6.92
CA GLY A 46 4.22 -13.49 -5.58
C GLY A 46 5.13 -14.63 -5.14
N LYS A 47 5.46 -15.54 -6.07
CA LYS A 47 6.40 -16.64 -5.83
C LYS A 47 7.84 -16.18 -5.57
N ARG A 48 8.25 -15.01 -6.09
CA ARG A 48 9.57 -14.41 -5.82
C ARG A 48 9.64 -13.64 -4.51
N ALA A 49 8.49 -13.21 -3.99
CA ALA A 49 8.36 -12.42 -2.77
C ALA A 49 8.17 -13.28 -1.51
N GLN A 50 8.02 -14.60 -1.67
CA GLN A 50 8.02 -15.60 -0.61
C GLN A 50 9.45 -15.88 -0.16
#